data_AF-A0A954TBA2-F1
#
_entry.id   AF-A0A954TBA2-F1
#
_cell.length_a   1.000
_cell.length_b   1.000
_cell.length_c   1.000
_cell.angle_alpha   90.00
_cell.angle_beta   90.00
_cell.angle_gamma   90.00
#
_symmetry.space_group_name_H-M   'P 1'
#
loop_
_entity.id
_entity.type
_entity.pdbx_description
1 polymer ?
#
loop_
_entity_poly.entity_id
_entity_poly.type
_entity_poly.pdbx_seq_one_letter_code
_entity_poly.pdbx_strand_id
1 'polypeptide(L)'
;MSESEESTLDLLVERIRQHDADALVRFIELRKPQLLAFIRRSISDVLASRIEAEDILQEASFSAVSSLEEMDLSERDPFGWMCHLCERKIIDAHRH
;
A
#
# COMPACT_ATOMS: atom_id res chain seq x y z
N MET A 1 0.08 -2.37 19.40
CA MET A 1 -1.17 -2.56 18.66
C MET A 1 -2.16 -3.16 19.64
N SER A 2 -3.27 -2.47 19.91
CA SER A 2 -4.30 -2.96 20.84
C SER A 2 -5.26 -3.91 20.12
N GLU A 3 -5.93 -4.78 20.87
CA GLU A 3 -6.92 -5.74 20.36
C GLU A 3 -8.05 -5.07 19.52
N SER A 4 -8.35 -3.80 19.81
CA SER A 4 -9.31 -2.99 19.06
C SER A 4 -8.82 -2.56 17.66
N GLU A 5 -7.51 -2.33 17.48
CA GLU A 5 -6.93 -1.96 16.19
C GLU A 5 -6.88 -3.16 15.24
N GLU A 6 -6.55 -4.34 15.78
CA GLU A 6 -6.52 -5.59 15.02
C GLU A 6 -7.90 -5.95 14.47
N SER A 7 -8.93 -5.88 15.32
CA SER A 7 -10.33 -6.05 14.92
C SER A 7 -10.77 -5.04 13.84
N THR A 8 -10.28 -3.79 13.92
CA THR A 8 -10.57 -2.77 12.90
C THR A 8 -9.93 -3.11 11.56
N LEU A 9 -8.68 -3.60 11.56
CA LEU A 9 -7.99 -4.01 10.34
C LEU A 9 -8.69 -5.19 9.68
N ASP A 10 -9.13 -6.19 10.45
CA ASP A 10 -9.85 -7.35 9.91
C ASP A 10 -11.15 -6.94 9.20
N LEU A 11 -11.90 -6.01 9.78
CA LEU A 11 -13.11 -5.45 9.16
C LEU A 11 -12.81 -4.71 7.85
N LEU A 12 -11.70 -3.97 7.79
CA LEU A 12 -11.27 -3.30 6.57
C LEU A 12 -10.83 -4.30 5.50
N VAL A 13 -10.10 -5.34 5.88
CA VAL A 13 -9.67 -6.41 4.95
C VAL A 13 -10.89 -7.07 4.32
N GLU A 14 -11.91 -7.40 5.10
CA GLU A 14 -13.12 -8.03 4.55
C GLU A 14 -13.86 -7.11 3.57
N ARG A 15 -13.94 -5.81 3.86
CA ARG A 15 -14.53 -4.83 2.94
C ARG A 15 -13.69 -4.66 1.67
N ILE A 16 -12.36 -4.65 1.78
CA ILE A 16 -11.45 -4.57 0.63
C ILE A 16 -11.65 -5.76 -0.31
N ARG A 17 -11.91 -6.96 0.21
CA ARG A 17 -12.25 -8.15 -0.59
C ARG A 17 -13.54 -8.01 -1.39
N GLN A 18 -14.44 -7.12 -0.94
CA GLN A 18 -15.67 -6.74 -1.65
C GLN A 18 -15.46 -5.48 -2.52
N HIS A 19 -14.21 -5.14 -2.86
CA HIS A 19 -13.82 -3.99 -3.69
C HIS A 19 -14.21 -2.63 -3.12
N ASP A 20 -14.32 -2.52 -1.79
CA ASP A 20 -14.62 -1.25 -1.12
C ASP A 20 -13.39 -0.33 -1.09
N ALA A 21 -13.42 0.70 -1.94
CA ALA A 21 -12.33 1.67 -2.06
C ALA A 21 -12.13 2.52 -0.80
N ASP A 22 -13.21 2.86 -0.07
CA ASP A 22 -13.10 3.61 1.17
C ASP A 22 -12.39 2.77 2.24
N ALA A 23 -12.70 1.47 2.30
CA ALA A 23 -12.00 0.56 3.20
C ALA A 23 -10.51 0.44 2.85
N LEU A 24 -10.16 0.40 1.56
CA LEU A 24 -8.77 0.40 1.10
C LEU A 24 -8.03 1.68 1.53
N VAL A 25 -8.64 2.85 1.33
CA VAL A 25 -8.03 4.13 1.73
C VAL A 25 -7.77 4.14 3.24
N ARG A 26 -8.75 3.75 4.05
CA ARG A 26 -8.61 3.70 5.52
C ARG A 26 -7.55 2.68 5.96
N PHE A 27 -7.47 1.54 5.29
CA PHE A 27 -6.43 0.54 5.54
C PHE A 27 -5.03 1.09 5.24
N ILE A 28 -4.85 1.78 4.11
CA ILE A 28 -3.59 2.42 3.75
C ILE A 28 -3.21 3.48 4.78
N GLU A 29 -4.15 4.30 5.25
CA GLU A 29 -3.89 5.30 6.29
C GLU A 29 -3.39 4.67 7.59
N LEU A 30 -4.04 3.59 8.06
CA LEU A 30 -3.63 2.86 9.27
C LEU A 30 -2.28 2.15 9.11
N ARG A 31 -1.97 1.66 7.90
CA ARG A 31 -0.73 0.97 7.58
C ARG A 31 0.37 1.89 7.04
N LYS A 32 0.13 3.19 6.98
CA LYS A 32 1.04 4.19 6.41
C LYS A 32 2.44 4.13 7.04
N PRO A 33 2.61 4.08 8.38
CA PRO A 33 3.94 4.00 8.98
C PRO A 33 4.73 2.76 8.53
N GLN A 34 4.08 1.60 8.43
CA GLN A 34 4.70 0.33 8.03
C GLN A 34 5.02 0.32 6.53
N LEU A 35 4.15 0.89 5.70
CA LEU A 35 4.39 1.05 4.25
C LEU A 35 5.53 2.02 3.97
N LEU A 36 5.60 3.15 4.69
CA LEU A 36 6.72 4.08 4.56
C LEU A 36 8.04 3.45 5.02
N ALA A 37 8.03 2.72 6.13
CA ALA A 37 9.20 1.96 6.58
C ALA A 37 9.61 0.90 5.54
N PHE A 38 8.64 0.25 4.89
CA PHE A 38 8.88 -0.65 3.75
C PHE A 38 9.53 0.05 2.57
N ILE A 39 9.01 1.21 2.16
CA ILE A 39 9.56 1.93 1.01
C ILE A 39 10.98 2.39 1.31
N ARG A 40 11.20 3.02 2.47
CA ARG A 40 12.52 3.54 2.87
C ARG A 40 13.61 2.48 2.93
N ARG A 41 13.29 1.22 3.29
CA ARG A 41 14.27 0.11 3.24
C ARG A 41 14.49 -0.45 1.83
N SER A 42 13.56 -0.21 0.92
CA SER A 42 13.55 -0.76 -0.44
C SER A 42 14.14 0.21 -1.47
N ILE A 43 14.14 1.51 -1.19
CA ILE A 43 14.80 2.50 -2.06
C ILE A 43 16.32 2.49 -1.86
N SER A 44 17.07 2.69 -2.93
CA SER A 44 18.51 2.95 -2.86
C SER A 44 18.79 4.40 -2.40
N ASP A 45 19.97 4.65 -1.83
CA ASP A 45 20.40 6.00 -1.42
C ASP A 45 20.35 7.03 -2.55
N VAL A 46 20.70 6.60 -3.78
CA VAL A 46 20.66 7.46 -4.97
C VAL A 46 19.22 7.87 -5.29
N LEU A 47 18.28 6.93 -5.22
CA LEU A 47 16.87 7.23 -5.48
C LEU A 47 16.26 8.07 -4.34
N ALA A 48 16.62 7.76 -3.09
CA ALA A 48 16.20 8.50 -1.90
C ALA A 48 16.60 9.99 -1.93
N SER A 49 17.67 10.34 -2.64
CA SER A 49 18.08 11.73 -2.82
C SER A 49 17.18 12.55 -3.76
N ARG A 50 16.25 11.89 -4.47
CA ARG A 50 15.43 12.50 -5.53
C ARG A 50 13.93 12.36 -5.32
N ILE A 51 13.50 11.33 -4.59
CA ILE A 51 12.09 10.99 -4.43
C ILE A 51 11.82 10.65 -2.96
N GLU A 52 10.74 11.21 -2.41
CA GLU A 52 10.31 10.91 -1.05
C GLU A 52 9.52 9.59 -1.01
N ALA A 53 9.62 8.87 0.12
CA ALA A 53 8.88 7.62 0.30
C ALA A 53 7.36 7.84 0.25
N GLU A 54 6.93 9.01 0.70
CA GLU A 54 5.56 9.49 0.70
C GLU A 54 5.01 9.65 -0.73
N ASP A 55 5.81 10.11 -1.68
CA ASP A 55 5.43 10.23 -3.10
C ASP A 55 5.18 8.84 -3.71
N ILE A 56 6.09 7.90 -3.46
CA ILE A 56 5.95 6.50 -3.89
C ILE A 56 4.67 5.89 -3.32
N LEU A 57 4.41 6.12 -2.02
CA LEU A 57 3.21 5.61 -1.38
C LEU A 57 1.94 6.24 -1.98
N GLN A 58 1.96 7.53 -2.28
CA GLN A 58 0.83 8.22 -2.90
C GLN A 58 0.52 7.64 -4.29
N GLU A 59 1.52 7.45 -5.13
CA GLU A 59 1.34 6.84 -6.45
C GLU A 59 0.86 5.39 -6.39
N ALA A 60 1.41 4.61 -5.45
CA ALA A 60 0.98 3.24 -5.21
C ALA A 60 -0.48 3.20 -4.74
N SER A 61 -0.88 4.12 -3.86
CA SER A 61 -2.26 4.24 -3.36
C SER A 61 -3.24 4.59 -4.48
N PHE A 62 -2.89 5.54 -5.35
CA PHE A 62 -3.68 5.86 -6.53
C PHE A 62 -3.86 4.65 -7.44
N SER A 63 -2.76 3.94 -7.72
CA SER A 63 -2.79 2.72 -8.54
C SER A 63 -3.64 1.61 -7.92
N ALA A 64 -3.60 1.47 -6.59
CA ALA A 64 -4.37 0.48 -5.86
C ALA A 64 -5.87 0.75 -5.98
N VAL A 65 -6.31 2.00 -5.76
CA VAL A 65 -7.72 2.38 -5.89
C VAL A 65 -8.20 2.22 -7.33
N SER A 66 -7.41 2.65 -8.32
CA SER A 66 -7.80 2.54 -9.74
C SER A 66 -7.88 1.10 -10.26
N SER A 67 -7.16 0.16 -9.66
CA SER A 67 -7.18 -1.25 -10.06
C SER A 67 -8.05 -2.12 -9.16
N LEU A 68 -8.64 -1.56 -8.09
CA LEU A 68 -9.33 -2.32 -7.07
C LEU A 68 -10.45 -3.19 -7.67
N GLU A 69 -11.34 -2.60 -8.47
CA GLU A 69 -12.51 -3.28 -9.05
C GLU A 69 -12.16 -4.50 -9.94
N GLU A 70 -10.98 -4.48 -10.56
CA GLU A 70 -10.54 -5.53 -11.49
C GLU A 70 -9.67 -6.60 -10.81
N MET A 71 -9.26 -6.36 -9.57
CA MET A 71 -8.32 -7.22 -8.86
C MET A 71 -9.03 -8.36 -8.13
N ASP A 72 -8.52 -9.58 -8.29
CA ASP A 72 -8.91 -10.69 -7.42
C ASP A 72 -8.23 -10.56 -6.06
N LEU A 73 -9.04 -10.32 -5.03
CA LEU A 73 -8.64 -10.12 -3.65
C LEU A 73 -9.12 -11.24 -2.72
N SER A 74 -9.77 -12.28 -3.25
CA SER A 74 -10.39 -13.36 -2.47
C SER A 74 -9.43 -13.98 -1.45
N GLU A 75 -8.18 -14.25 -1.85
CA GLU A 75 -7.13 -14.81 -0.99
C GLU A 75 -5.95 -13.86 -0.77
N ARG A 76 -6.01 -12.63 -1.30
CA ARG A 76 -4.87 -11.72 -1.28
C ARG A 76 -4.82 -10.91 0.00
N ASP A 77 -3.67 -10.92 0.68
CA ASP A 77 -3.39 -9.97 1.77
C ASP A 77 -3.26 -8.54 1.20
N PRO A 78 -4.12 -7.59 1.59
CA PRO A 78 -4.05 -6.21 1.12
C PRO A 78 -2.72 -5.52 1.45
N PHE A 79 -2.08 -5.88 2.57
CA PHE A 79 -0.78 -5.29 2.90
C PHE A 79 0.32 -5.77 1.96
N GLY A 80 0.43 -7.09 1.75
CA GLY A 80 1.37 -7.66 0.78
C GLY A 80 1.13 -7.14 -0.64
N TRP A 81 -0.13 -6.95 -1.04
CA TRP A 81 -0.46 -6.31 -2.31
C TRP A 81 0.04 -4.86 -2.40
N MET A 82 -0.17 -4.06 -1.35
CA MET A 82 0.35 -2.69 -1.30
C MET A 82 1.89 -2.64 -1.34
N CYS A 83 2.57 -3.54 -0.62
CA CYS A 83 4.03 -3.66 -0.71
C CYS A 83 4.48 -3.95 -2.15
N HIS A 84 3.81 -4.86 -2.84
CA HIS A 84 4.11 -5.18 -4.23
C HIS A 84 3.90 -3.98 -5.18
N LEU A 85 2.83 -3.19 -4.99
CA LEU A 85 2.62 -1.97 -5.76
C LEU A 85 3.72 -0.93 -5.49
N CYS A 86 4.15 -0.77 -4.24
CA CYS A 86 5.26 0.11 -3.88
C CYS A 86 6.58 -0.34 -4.55
N GLU A 87 6.89 -1.65 -4.54
CA GLU A 87 8.08 -2.19 -5.23
C GLU A 87 8.06 -1.87 -6.72
N ARG A 88 6.91 -2.03 -7.39
CA ARG A 88 6.78 -1.69 -8.81
C ARG A 88 7.07 -0.20 -9.05
N LYS A 89 6.55 0.69 -8.22
CA LYS A 89 6.83 2.14 -8.31
C LYS A 89 8.31 2.46 -8.10
N ILE A 90 8.97 1.80 -7.16
CA ILE A 90 10.42 1.94 -6.94
C ILE A 90 11.21 1.51 -8.17
N ILE A 91 10.86 0.36 -8.75
CA ILE A 91 11.52 -0.17 -9.96
C ILE A 91 11.32 0.78 -11.16
N ASP A 92 10.11 1.30 -11.33
CA ASP A 92 9.80 2.23 -12.42
C ASP A 92 10.56 3.55 -12.25
N ALA A 93 10.63 4.07 -11.03
CA ALA A 93 11.44 5.25 -10.70
C ALA A 93 12.96 5.05 -10.89
N HIS A 94 13.44 3.80 -10.82
CA HIS A 94 14.82 3.46 -11.13
C HIS A 94 15.14 3.47 -12.63
N ARG A 95 14.13 3.31 -13.49
CA ARG A 95 14.28 3.20 -14.96
C ARG A 95 14.23 4.55 -15.67
N HIS A 96 13.78 5.61 -15.00
CA HIS A 96 13.61 6.96 -15.53
C HIS A 96 14.51 7.95 -14.81
#